data_AF-A0AAU7TWL6-F1
#
_entry.id   AF-A0AAU7TWL6-F1
#
_cell.length_a   1.000
_cell.length_b   1.000
_cell.length_c   1.000
_cell.angle_alpha   90.00
_cell.angle_beta   90.00
_cell.angle_gamma   90.00
#
_symmetry.space_group_name_H-M   'P 1'
#
loop_
_entity.id
_entity.type
_entity.pdbx_description
1 polymer ?
#
loop_
_entity_poly.entity_id
_entity_poly.type
_entity_poly.pdbx_seq_one_letter_code
_entity_poly.pdbx_strand_id
1 'polypeptide(L)'
;MTPRESLIAHTILQGFDAQYGRFLDITAGAQQRFEQADWHAVQQSMKARIHLYDHHVGLVTNQLRILNDTSDWDDAFWLRVKSHYETLLPGYPRHEIAESFFNSVYCRLQGHSHLSPERLFILPSQPYAPAPVAPRPLSRLYRPKQNWQETLRQVLNDIPLRLTWQDQTRDIGWIVRHLHEQFGATQLATATLDVASELFYRNKTAWIVARLQLSDGMVPCLLPIQRDDAGRLWIDTCLTDSDDASIVFGFARAYFMVYAPVPAALVAWLQPILPGKTVAERYMAIGCQKHGKTECYREYLHYLAHSQEDFTVAPGIRGMVMMVFTLPGFDRVFKVIKDRFAPQKEVTDAQVRDCYRMVKEHDRVGRMADTQEFEHFALPRARIPAELMAEFERDIPEKLELRDDVVIIRHLWLERRMEPLNLWLAQASPEQRQHAIGEYGDAIRQLAAANIFPGDMLYKNFGMTRHGRVVFYDYDEIRPMTELVFRDVPQARYEEDELQAEPWYSVGPDDVFPETFRYALCSEPSTGKLLQALHPQLFDPNWWRALQTRIREGHIEEVIAWRASQRFSARYASVTA
;
A
#
# COMPACT_ATOMS: atom_id res chain seq x y z
N MET A 1 -20.04 29.73 28.90
CA MET A 1 -19.17 28.74 28.24
C MET A 1 -18.89 27.65 29.25
N THR A 2 -19.10 26.38 28.90
CA THR A 2 -18.89 25.26 29.82
C THR A 2 -17.41 24.82 29.73
N PRO A 3 -16.61 24.95 30.81
CA PRO A 3 -15.18 24.65 30.79
C PRO A 3 -14.84 23.20 30.39
N ARG A 4 -15.80 22.29 30.55
CA ARG A 4 -15.66 20.84 30.32
C ARG A 4 -15.53 20.47 28.85
N GLU A 5 -16.46 20.89 27.99
CA GLU A 5 -16.41 20.55 26.55
C GLU A 5 -15.19 21.16 25.87
N SER A 6 -14.80 22.37 26.30
CA SER A 6 -13.55 23.00 25.86
C SER A 6 -12.32 22.18 26.30
N LEU A 7 -12.27 21.72 27.55
CA LEU A 7 -11.18 20.85 28.03
C LEU A 7 -11.05 19.59 27.16
N ILE A 8 -12.16 18.94 26.84
CA ILE A 8 -12.18 17.72 26.02
C ILE A 8 -11.66 17.99 24.61
N ALA A 9 -12.09 19.08 23.97
CA ALA A 9 -11.56 19.46 22.66
C ALA A 9 -10.03 19.65 22.70
N HIS A 10 -9.51 20.31 23.73
CA HIS A 10 -8.05 20.46 23.92
C HIS A 10 -7.35 19.13 24.21
N THR A 11 -7.95 18.23 24.99
CA THR A 11 -7.40 16.89 25.25
C THR A 11 -7.27 16.07 23.96
N ILE A 12 -8.29 16.12 23.08
CA ILE A 12 -8.24 15.45 21.78
C ILE A 12 -7.11 16.04 20.92
N LEU A 13 -7.00 17.37 20.85
CA LEU A 13 -5.97 18.03 20.05
C LEU A 13 -4.55 17.74 20.57
N GLN A 14 -4.37 17.77 21.89
CA GLN A 14 -3.11 17.41 22.55
C GLN A 14 -2.73 15.95 22.27
N GLY A 15 -3.71 15.05 22.29
CA GLY A 15 -3.50 13.66 21.93
C GLY A 15 -3.02 13.49 20.48
N PHE A 16 -3.56 14.29 19.56
CA PHE A 16 -3.08 14.33 18.18
C PHE A 16 -1.64 14.88 18.06
N ASP A 17 -1.32 15.97 18.75
CA ASP A 17 0.04 16.52 18.78
C ASP A 17 1.06 15.49 19.27
N ALA A 18 0.75 14.77 20.36
CA ALA A 18 1.58 13.69 20.87
C ALA A 18 1.74 12.55 19.85
N GLN A 19 0.63 12.12 19.23
CA GLN A 19 0.63 11.08 18.22
C GLN A 19 1.53 11.44 17.03
N TYR A 20 1.36 12.64 16.48
CA TYR A 20 2.11 13.06 15.29
C TYR A 20 3.58 13.36 15.62
N GLY A 21 3.87 13.88 16.81
CA GLY A 21 5.24 14.01 17.32
C GLY A 21 5.96 12.66 17.34
N ARG A 22 5.33 11.62 17.89
CA ARG A 22 5.89 10.26 17.88
C ARG A 22 5.99 9.66 16.47
N PHE A 23 5.08 10.01 15.58
CA PHE A 23 5.14 9.57 14.18
C PHE A 23 6.38 10.14 13.50
N LEU A 24 6.69 11.42 13.75
CA LEU A 24 7.89 12.08 13.26
C LEU A 24 9.16 11.50 13.90
N ASP A 25 9.17 11.22 15.20
CA ASP A 25 10.31 10.60 15.91
C ASP A 25 10.70 9.25 15.28
N ILE A 26 9.73 8.34 15.09
CA ILE A 26 9.98 7.03 14.47
C ILE A 26 10.51 7.21 13.05
N THR A 27 9.94 8.16 12.30
CA THR A 27 10.30 8.43 10.91
C THR A 27 11.71 9.02 10.78
N ALA A 28 12.11 9.92 11.67
CA ALA A 28 13.44 10.53 11.70
C ALA A 28 14.57 9.49 11.90
N GLY A 29 14.29 8.39 12.62
CA GLY A 29 15.23 7.28 12.79
C GLY A 29 15.49 6.45 11.52
N ALA A 30 14.77 6.68 10.42
CA ALA A 30 14.89 5.87 9.20
C ALA A 30 16.29 5.98 8.56
N GLN A 31 16.90 7.16 8.60
CA GLN A 31 18.26 7.36 8.11
C GLN A 31 19.25 6.46 8.83
N GLN A 32 19.25 6.47 10.16
CA GLN A 32 20.18 5.68 10.95
C GLN A 32 20.01 4.18 10.67
N ARG A 33 18.77 3.69 10.61
CA ARG A 33 18.50 2.28 10.31
C ARG A 33 18.99 1.87 8.93
N PHE A 34 18.82 2.73 7.92
CA PHE A 34 19.36 2.52 6.58
C PHE A 34 20.90 2.48 6.58
N GLU A 35 21.56 3.44 7.24
CA GLU A 35 23.02 3.52 7.31
C GLU A 35 23.63 2.28 8.01
N GLN A 36 22.98 1.82 9.07
CA GLN A 36 23.37 0.65 9.86
C GLN A 36 23.00 -0.70 9.20
N ALA A 37 22.26 -0.69 8.10
CA ALA A 37 21.71 -1.90 7.47
C ALA A 37 20.81 -2.73 8.40
N ASP A 38 20.19 -2.12 9.41
CA ASP A 38 19.31 -2.81 10.33
C ASP A 38 17.92 -2.95 9.71
N TRP A 39 17.82 -3.86 8.74
CA TRP A 39 16.60 -4.10 7.95
C TRP A 39 15.46 -4.67 8.80
N HIS A 40 15.79 -5.42 9.86
CA HIS A 40 14.81 -5.89 10.84
C HIS A 40 14.23 -4.72 11.62
N ALA A 41 15.06 -3.78 12.09
CA ALA A 41 14.57 -2.57 12.72
C ALA A 41 13.76 -1.68 11.76
N VAL A 42 14.07 -1.67 10.46
CA VAL A 42 13.23 -0.98 9.45
C VAL A 42 11.83 -1.57 9.41
N GLN A 43 11.70 -2.90 9.31
CA GLN A 43 10.40 -3.57 9.28
C GLN A 43 9.65 -3.39 10.61
N GLN A 44 10.31 -3.54 11.75
CA GLN A 44 9.71 -3.32 13.07
C GLN A 44 9.24 -1.88 13.25
N SER A 45 10.02 -0.89 12.80
CA SER A 45 9.63 0.52 12.86
C SER A 45 8.42 0.83 11.98
N MET A 46 8.28 0.15 10.84
CA MET A 46 7.10 0.29 9.98
C MET A 46 5.85 -0.19 10.71
N LYS A 47 5.92 -1.38 11.33
CA LYS A 47 4.83 -1.92 12.17
C LYS A 47 4.50 -0.98 13.33
N ALA A 48 5.50 -0.55 14.10
CA ALA A 48 5.30 0.38 15.20
C ALA A 48 4.59 1.68 14.77
N ARG A 49 4.98 2.24 13.60
CA ARG A 49 4.36 3.44 13.03
C ARG A 49 2.90 3.24 12.63
N ILE A 50 2.52 2.05 12.14
CA ILE A 50 1.15 1.69 11.79
C ILE A 50 0.24 1.69 13.03
N HIS A 51 0.71 1.15 14.16
CA HIS A 51 -0.06 1.00 15.40
C HIS A 51 -0.14 2.28 16.23
N LEU A 52 0.77 3.23 15.97
CA LEU A 52 0.94 4.43 16.78
C LEU A 52 -0.33 5.29 16.88
N TYR A 53 -1.07 5.41 15.79
CA TYR A 53 -2.29 6.19 15.74
C TYR A 53 -3.38 5.60 16.64
N ASP A 54 -3.68 4.31 16.46
CA ASP A 54 -4.72 3.63 17.23
C ASP A 54 -4.37 3.56 18.73
N HIS A 55 -3.08 3.47 19.06
CA HIS A 55 -2.60 3.57 20.44
C HIS A 55 -2.96 4.92 21.08
N HIS A 56 -2.68 6.04 20.41
CA HIS A 56 -2.97 7.37 20.95
C HIS A 56 -4.47 7.65 21.00
N VAL A 57 -5.24 7.19 20.00
CA VAL A 57 -6.71 7.25 20.06
C VAL A 57 -7.21 6.47 21.28
N GLY A 58 -6.70 5.26 21.51
CA GLY A 58 -7.02 4.45 22.70
C GLY A 58 -6.71 5.18 24.01
N LEU A 59 -5.52 5.77 24.12
CA LEU A 59 -5.10 6.55 25.28
C LEU A 59 -6.05 7.73 25.55
N VAL A 60 -6.33 8.55 24.53
CA VAL A 60 -7.24 9.70 24.65
C VAL A 60 -8.64 9.24 25.03
N THR A 61 -9.17 8.20 24.39
CA THR A 61 -10.51 7.70 24.74
C THR A 61 -10.62 7.24 26.18
N ASN A 62 -9.57 6.61 26.74
CA ASN A 62 -9.53 6.23 28.15
C ASN A 62 -9.43 7.46 29.07
N GLN A 63 -8.61 8.46 28.71
CA GLN A 63 -8.56 9.74 29.44
C GLN A 63 -9.93 10.43 29.47
N LEU A 64 -10.60 10.48 28.32
CA LEU A 64 -11.92 11.08 28.19
C LEU A 64 -12.98 10.33 29.00
N ARG A 65 -12.95 8.99 29.05
CA ARG A 65 -13.83 8.20 29.92
C ARG A 65 -13.68 8.55 31.40
N ILE A 66 -12.44 8.72 31.86
CA ILE A 66 -12.14 9.11 33.25
C ILE A 66 -12.60 10.55 33.53
N LEU A 67 -12.30 11.49 32.62
CA LEU A 67 -12.68 12.90 32.78
C LEU A 67 -14.19 13.12 32.75
N ASN A 68 -14.94 12.24 32.07
CA ASN A 68 -16.38 12.38 31.91
C ASN A 68 -17.21 11.62 32.96
N ASP A 69 -16.55 10.87 33.86
CA ASP A 69 -17.03 10.18 35.06
C ASP A 69 -18.57 10.05 35.17
N THR A 70 -19.18 9.26 34.26
CA THR A 70 -20.62 8.89 34.16
C THR A 70 -21.63 9.89 33.56
N SER A 71 -21.22 11.02 32.97
CA SER A 71 -22.18 11.82 32.18
C SER A 71 -22.45 11.19 30.81
N ASP A 72 -23.73 11.19 30.40
CA ASP A 72 -24.13 10.75 29.07
C ASP A 72 -23.40 11.59 28.00
N TRP A 73 -22.75 10.89 27.07
CA TRP A 73 -22.14 11.45 25.88
C TRP A 73 -23.23 11.79 24.86
N ASP A 74 -24.19 12.63 25.25
CA ASP A 74 -25.35 12.93 24.43
C ASP A 74 -24.95 13.66 23.14
N ASP A 75 -25.88 13.68 22.19
CA ASP A 75 -25.66 14.30 20.88
C ASP A 75 -25.30 15.79 21.02
N ALA A 76 -25.94 16.49 21.96
CA ALA A 76 -25.74 17.92 22.19
C ALA A 76 -24.33 18.21 22.72
N PHE A 77 -23.78 17.32 23.56
CA PHE A 77 -22.43 17.40 24.08
C PHE A 77 -21.39 17.32 22.96
N TRP A 78 -21.50 16.33 22.07
CA TRP A 78 -20.56 16.18 20.97
C TRP A 78 -20.61 17.32 19.97
N LEU A 79 -21.79 17.89 19.72
CA LEU A 79 -21.93 19.11 18.92
C LEU A 79 -21.14 20.28 19.53
N ARG A 80 -21.23 20.46 20.86
CA ARG A 80 -20.47 21.52 21.56
C ARG A 80 -18.96 21.25 21.56
N VAL A 81 -18.55 20.00 21.80
CA VAL A 81 -17.13 19.61 21.77
C VAL A 81 -16.53 19.82 20.37
N LYS A 82 -17.23 19.39 19.31
CA LYS A 82 -16.80 19.60 17.93
C LYS A 82 -16.72 21.08 17.60
N SER A 83 -17.72 21.88 17.97
CA SER A 83 -17.70 23.33 17.77
C SER A 83 -16.49 23.99 18.47
N HIS A 84 -16.18 23.58 19.70
CA HIS A 84 -14.95 24.04 20.37
C HIS A 84 -13.70 23.60 19.62
N TYR A 85 -13.63 22.34 19.18
CA TYR A 85 -12.50 21.82 18.41
C TYR A 85 -12.28 22.60 17.11
N GLU A 86 -13.35 22.91 16.37
CA GLU A 86 -13.32 23.74 15.15
C GLU A 86 -12.67 25.10 15.38
N THR A 87 -12.92 25.74 16.52
CA THR A 87 -12.29 27.04 16.84
C THR A 87 -10.77 26.95 17.05
N LEU A 88 -10.22 25.75 17.30
CA LEU A 88 -8.79 25.52 17.51
C LEU A 88 -8.03 25.26 16.20
N LEU A 89 -8.73 24.95 15.10
CA LEU A 89 -8.13 24.53 13.83
C LEU A 89 -7.57 25.67 12.95
N PRO A 90 -8.14 26.88 12.92
CA PRO A 90 -7.58 27.98 12.12
C PRO A 90 -6.13 28.27 12.48
N GLY A 91 -5.24 28.24 11.48
CA GLY A 91 -3.80 28.43 11.66
C GLY A 91 -3.04 27.22 12.20
N TYR A 92 -3.73 26.13 12.57
CA TYR A 92 -3.10 24.89 13.00
C TYR A 92 -2.55 24.13 11.76
N PRO A 93 -1.23 23.85 11.67
CA PRO A 93 -0.61 23.40 10.42
C PRO A 93 -1.06 22.03 9.88
N ARG A 94 -1.68 21.20 10.72
CA ARG A 94 -2.07 19.81 10.43
C ARG A 94 -3.55 19.58 10.72
N HIS A 95 -4.38 20.59 10.49
CA HIS A 95 -5.80 20.56 10.86
C HIS A 95 -6.55 19.39 10.20
N GLU A 96 -6.17 19.01 8.99
CA GLU A 96 -6.78 17.93 8.23
C GLU A 96 -6.64 16.57 8.90
N ILE A 97 -5.49 16.30 9.52
CA ILE A 97 -5.26 15.06 10.27
C ILE A 97 -5.83 15.17 11.70
N ALA A 98 -5.84 16.38 12.27
CA ALA A 98 -6.48 16.65 13.55
C ALA A 98 -7.98 16.31 13.51
N GLU A 99 -8.66 16.69 12.43
CA GLU A 99 -10.05 16.28 12.14
C GLU A 99 -10.21 14.75 12.05
N SER A 100 -9.32 14.05 11.36
CA SER A 100 -9.32 12.58 11.32
C SER A 100 -9.14 11.96 12.71
N PHE A 101 -8.26 12.54 13.53
CA PHE A 101 -8.00 12.09 14.90
C PHE A 101 -9.24 12.28 15.78
N PHE A 102 -9.89 13.44 15.69
CA PHE A 102 -11.18 13.70 16.32
C PHE A 102 -12.21 12.64 15.92
N ASN A 103 -12.36 12.39 14.61
CA ASN A 103 -13.31 11.39 14.10
C ASN A 103 -13.05 10.01 14.70
N SER A 104 -11.77 9.64 14.82
CA SER A 104 -11.37 8.33 15.36
C SER A 104 -11.68 8.20 16.86
N VAL A 105 -11.49 9.28 17.63
CA VAL A 105 -11.85 9.33 19.05
C VAL A 105 -13.36 9.26 19.24
N TYR A 106 -14.14 10.04 18.47
CA TYR A 106 -15.60 10.00 18.50
C TYR A 106 -16.11 8.59 18.20
N CYS A 107 -15.67 8.00 17.09
CA CYS A 107 -16.10 6.67 16.67
C CYS A 107 -15.80 5.60 17.72
N ARG A 108 -14.64 5.66 18.39
CA ARG A 108 -14.27 4.70 19.43
C ARG A 108 -15.06 4.87 20.73
N LEU A 109 -15.57 6.07 21.03
CA LEU A 109 -16.44 6.32 22.18
C LEU A 109 -17.91 5.98 21.90
N GLN A 110 -18.39 6.20 20.67
CA GLN A 110 -19.79 6.00 20.26
C GLN A 110 -20.03 4.66 19.52
N GLY A 111 -19.02 3.78 19.47
CA GLY A 111 -19.14 2.45 18.86
C GLY A 111 -19.40 2.47 17.35
N HIS A 112 -18.83 3.44 16.62
CA HIS A 112 -19.03 3.64 15.18
C HIS A 112 -20.49 3.79 14.74
N SER A 113 -21.39 4.15 15.67
CA SER A 113 -22.81 4.39 15.40
C SER A 113 -23.12 5.89 15.30
N HIS A 114 -24.25 6.25 14.68
CA HIS A 114 -24.72 7.64 14.56
C HIS A 114 -23.69 8.61 13.95
N LEU A 115 -23.11 8.23 12.81
CA LEU A 115 -22.13 9.02 12.07
C LEU A 115 -22.86 10.08 11.23
N SER A 116 -22.96 11.33 11.73
CA SER A 116 -23.54 12.45 10.97
C SER A 116 -22.50 13.55 10.69
N PRO A 117 -22.65 14.31 9.58
CA PRO A 117 -21.77 15.44 9.27
C PRO A 117 -21.76 16.53 10.37
N GLU A 118 -22.82 16.61 11.16
CA GLU A 118 -22.91 17.56 12.26
C GLU A 118 -21.95 17.20 13.40
N ARG A 119 -21.75 15.90 13.65
CA ARG A 119 -20.97 15.37 14.79
C ARG A 119 -19.54 14.99 14.44
N LEU A 120 -19.28 14.71 13.17
CA LEU A 120 -17.97 14.32 12.65
C LEU A 120 -17.48 15.28 11.58
N PHE A 121 -16.18 15.30 11.37
CA PHE A 121 -15.53 15.94 10.23
C PHE A 121 -15.56 15.01 9.00
N ILE A 122 -16.77 14.66 8.54
CA ILE A 122 -16.93 13.88 7.30
C ILE A 122 -16.40 14.70 6.12
N LEU A 123 -16.77 15.97 6.05
CA LEU A 123 -16.18 16.97 5.18
C LEU A 123 -15.20 17.84 5.97
N PRO A 124 -14.19 18.43 5.31
CA PRO A 124 -13.27 19.34 5.99
C PRO A 124 -14.00 20.59 6.49
N SER A 125 -13.65 21.03 7.70
CA SER A 125 -14.20 22.27 8.28
C SER A 125 -13.51 23.53 7.74
N GLN A 126 -12.26 23.37 7.31
CA GLN A 126 -11.45 24.44 6.73
C GLN A 126 -11.61 24.44 5.20
N PRO A 127 -11.60 25.61 4.54
CA PRO A 127 -11.60 25.68 3.09
C PRO A 127 -10.34 24.98 2.54
N TYR A 128 -10.44 24.47 1.31
CA TYR A 128 -9.27 24.02 0.53
C TYR A 128 -8.40 25.25 0.20
N ALA A 129 -7.61 25.70 1.17
CA ALA A 129 -6.66 26.79 1.01
C ALA A 129 -5.50 26.34 0.09
N PRO A 130 -4.77 27.30 -0.54
CA PRO A 130 -3.47 26.97 -1.12
C PRO A 130 -2.61 26.25 -0.08
N ALA A 131 -1.84 25.26 -0.54
CA ALA A 131 -1.10 24.35 0.33
C ALA A 131 -0.36 25.13 1.44
N PRO A 132 -0.44 24.67 2.70
CA PRO A 132 0.16 25.40 3.81
C PRO A 132 1.65 25.61 3.56
N VAL A 133 2.14 26.83 3.77
CA VAL A 133 3.56 27.14 3.61
C VAL A 133 4.31 26.44 4.74
N ALA A 134 5.15 25.47 4.40
CA ALA A 134 5.98 24.79 5.37
C ALA A 134 6.97 25.81 5.99
N PRO A 135 7.19 25.80 7.33
CA PRO A 135 8.13 26.71 7.99
C PRO A 135 9.56 26.57 7.49
N ARG A 136 9.92 25.39 6.96
CA ARG A 136 11.18 25.10 6.30
C ARG A 136 10.92 24.71 4.84
N PRO A 137 11.80 25.08 3.88
CA PRO A 137 11.64 24.68 2.49
C PRO A 137 11.51 23.16 2.34
N LEU A 138 10.41 22.70 1.74
CA LEU A 138 10.17 21.28 1.44
C LEU A 138 11.13 20.72 0.41
N SER A 139 11.72 21.60 -0.41
CA SER A 139 12.62 21.24 -1.49
C SER A 139 13.68 22.30 -1.70
N ARG A 140 14.76 21.91 -2.39
CA ARG A 140 15.86 22.76 -2.83
C ARG A 140 15.88 22.80 -4.35
N LEU A 141 15.91 24.01 -4.91
CA LEU A 141 15.92 24.23 -6.35
C LEU A 141 17.35 24.36 -6.87
N TYR A 142 17.74 23.44 -7.75
CA TYR A 142 19.01 23.42 -8.44
C TYR A 142 18.83 23.88 -9.89
N ARG A 143 19.77 24.69 -10.38
CA ARG A 143 19.76 25.24 -11.74
C ARG A 143 21.03 24.83 -12.47
N PRO A 144 21.01 23.73 -13.23
CA PRO A 144 22.19 23.20 -13.90
C PRO A 144 22.91 24.18 -14.83
N LYS A 145 22.17 25.07 -15.50
CA LYS A 145 22.74 26.02 -16.48
C LYS A 145 23.76 25.33 -17.42
N GLN A 146 23.37 24.17 -17.97
CA GLN A 146 24.17 23.28 -18.84
C GLN A 146 25.27 22.43 -18.14
N ASN A 147 25.53 22.59 -16.84
CA ASN A 147 26.47 21.74 -16.09
C ASN A 147 25.74 20.76 -15.16
N TRP A 148 25.14 19.72 -15.75
CA TRP A 148 24.42 18.68 -15.03
C TRP A 148 25.30 17.84 -14.10
N GLN A 149 26.55 17.57 -14.49
CA GLN A 149 27.47 16.78 -13.67
C GLN A 149 27.76 17.46 -12.33
N GLU A 150 28.12 18.74 -12.34
CA GLU A 150 28.40 19.48 -11.10
C GLU A 150 27.14 19.66 -10.25
N THR A 151 26.00 19.87 -10.90
CA THR A 151 24.73 20.03 -10.18
C THR A 151 24.33 18.75 -9.47
N LEU A 152 24.45 17.60 -10.13
CA LEU A 152 24.16 16.30 -9.51
C LEU A 152 25.19 15.98 -8.42
N ARG A 153 26.46 16.34 -8.60
CA ARG A 153 27.47 16.26 -7.53
C ARG A 153 27.05 17.06 -6.31
N GLN A 154 26.57 18.29 -6.49
CA GLN A 154 26.05 19.10 -5.41
C GLN A 154 24.83 18.44 -4.74
N VAL A 155 23.87 17.95 -5.52
CA VAL A 155 22.70 17.22 -4.98
C VAL A 155 23.13 16.04 -4.12
N LEU A 156 24.08 15.23 -4.59
CA LEU A 156 24.57 14.06 -3.85
C LEU A 156 25.44 14.41 -2.64
N ASN A 157 26.03 15.60 -2.59
CA ASN A 157 26.77 16.10 -1.43
C ASN A 157 25.85 16.74 -0.38
N ASP A 158 24.69 17.24 -0.81
CA ASP A 158 23.69 17.87 0.03
C ASP A 158 22.82 16.88 0.81
N ILE A 159 22.83 15.59 0.44
CA ILE A 159 22.07 14.55 1.15
C ILE A 159 22.71 14.25 2.52
N PRO A 160 21.91 13.91 3.54
CA PRO A 160 22.41 13.78 4.91
C PRO A 160 23.12 12.44 5.21
N LEU A 161 23.21 11.52 4.24
CA LEU A 161 23.76 10.18 4.46
C LEU A 161 25.25 10.22 4.79
N ARG A 162 25.66 9.50 5.84
CA ARG A 162 27.02 9.51 6.39
C ARG A 162 27.92 8.37 5.88
N LEU A 163 27.53 7.77 4.77
CA LEU A 163 28.23 6.64 4.15
C LEU A 163 28.99 7.09 2.91
N THR A 164 30.05 6.37 2.56
CA THR A 164 30.85 6.64 1.36
C THR A 164 30.17 6.13 0.11
N TRP A 165 30.32 6.82 -1.01
CA TRP A 165 29.89 6.32 -2.31
C TRP A 165 30.84 5.24 -2.83
N GLN A 166 30.29 4.23 -3.52
CA GLN A 166 31.08 3.22 -4.23
C GLN A 166 31.86 3.86 -5.39
N ASP A 167 31.14 4.60 -6.23
CA ASP A 167 31.70 5.41 -7.33
C ASP A 167 30.71 6.53 -7.70
N GLN A 168 30.86 7.69 -7.05
CA GLN A 168 29.96 8.83 -7.26
C GLN A 168 30.03 9.37 -8.69
N THR A 169 31.22 9.35 -9.31
CA THR A 169 31.43 9.90 -10.66
C THR A 169 30.74 9.03 -11.71
N ARG A 170 30.84 7.71 -11.59
CA ARG A 170 30.13 6.76 -12.45
C ARG A 170 28.62 6.95 -12.37
N ASP A 171 28.07 7.01 -11.16
CA ASP A 171 26.63 7.11 -10.96
C ASP A 171 26.08 8.44 -11.51
N ILE A 172 26.78 9.56 -11.30
CA ILE A 172 26.46 10.84 -11.93
C ILE A 172 26.52 10.72 -13.46
N GLY A 173 27.56 10.08 -14.01
CA GLY A 173 27.68 9.84 -15.44
C GLY A 173 26.50 9.07 -16.03
N TRP A 174 26.02 8.04 -15.33
CA TRP A 174 24.84 7.27 -15.72
C TRP A 174 23.54 8.09 -15.65
N ILE A 175 23.36 8.92 -14.63
CA ILE A 175 22.20 9.81 -14.54
C ILE A 175 22.21 10.82 -15.70
N VAL A 176 23.34 11.47 -15.97
CA VAL A 176 23.48 12.43 -17.08
C VAL A 176 23.22 11.75 -18.42
N ARG A 177 23.77 10.55 -18.63
CA ARG A 177 23.50 9.75 -19.83
C ARG A 177 22.01 9.47 -19.98
N HIS A 178 21.33 9.00 -18.93
CA HIS A 178 19.89 8.75 -18.95
C HIS A 178 19.11 10.03 -19.30
N LEU A 179 19.42 11.17 -18.67
CA LEU A 179 18.76 12.44 -18.97
C LEU A 179 18.91 12.84 -20.45
N HIS A 180 20.11 12.70 -21.03
CA HIS A 180 20.36 12.99 -22.45
C HIS A 180 19.73 11.97 -23.41
N GLU A 181 19.55 10.72 -22.99
CA GLU A 181 18.81 9.70 -23.77
C GLU A 181 17.30 9.98 -23.77
N GLN A 182 16.75 10.56 -22.69
CA GLN A 182 15.31 10.81 -22.55
C GLN A 182 14.86 12.19 -23.06
N PHE A 183 15.72 13.21 -22.96
CA PHE A 183 15.34 14.60 -23.22
C PHE A 183 16.29 15.30 -24.20
N GLY A 184 15.75 16.22 -24.99
CA GLY A 184 16.53 17.01 -25.92
C GLY A 184 17.50 17.98 -25.21
N ALA A 185 18.62 18.30 -25.86
CA ALA A 185 19.64 19.21 -25.31
C ALA A 185 19.07 20.60 -24.98
N THR A 186 18.12 21.11 -25.77
CA THR A 186 17.45 22.40 -25.53
C THR A 186 16.56 22.39 -24.29
N GLN A 187 15.83 21.29 -24.05
CA GLN A 187 15.03 21.09 -22.83
C GLN A 187 15.95 21.08 -21.61
N LEU A 188 17.01 20.28 -21.65
CA LEU A 188 17.96 20.13 -20.55
C LEU A 188 18.79 21.40 -20.26
N ALA A 189 18.98 22.27 -21.25
CA ALA A 189 19.74 23.52 -21.08
C ALA A 189 19.01 24.55 -20.17
N THR A 190 17.67 24.53 -20.18
CA THR A 190 16.82 25.45 -19.39
C THR A 190 16.15 24.79 -18.20
N ALA A 191 16.27 23.46 -18.11
CA ALA A 191 15.67 22.67 -17.06
C ALA A 191 16.17 23.05 -15.66
N THR A 192 15.31 22.83 -14.67
CA THR A 192 15.64 22.97 -13.25
C THR A 192 15.23 21.71 -12.50
N LEU A 193 15.96 21.42 -11.43
CA LEU A 193 15.72 20.23 -10.61
C LEU A 193 15.31 20.69 -9.21
N ASP A 194 14.07 20.44 -8.85
CA ASP A 194 13.53 20.75 -7.52
C ASP A 194 13.50 19.48 -6.68
N VAL A 195 14.48 19.32 -5.79
CA VAL A 195 14.73 18.09 -5.03
C VAL A 195 14.13 18.20 -3.65
N ALA A 196 13.35 17.20 -3.21
CA ALA A 196 12.83 17.15 -1.85
C ALA A 196 13.98 17.26 -0.83
N SER A 197 13.78 18.09 0.20
CA SER A 197 14.77 18.28 1.28
C SER A 197 15.00 17.02 2.10
N GLU A 198 14.01 16.12 2.12
CA GLU A 198 14.01 14.87 2.89
C GLU A 198 14.04 13.67 1.95
N LEU A 199 14.80 12.64 2.33
CA LEU A 199 14.80 11.36 1.62
C LEU A 199 13.56 10.54 1.98
N PHE A 200 13.09 9.75 1.02
CA PHE A 200 11.98 8.83 1.22
C PHE A 200 12.54 7.43 1.45
N TYR A 201 12.38 6.88 2.65
CA TYR A 201 12.92 5.57 3.01
C TYR A 201 11.87 4.47 2.87
N ARG A 202 12.26 3.34 2.26
CA ARG A 202 11.45 2.13 2.25
C ARG A 202 12.34 0.89 2.10
N ASN A 203 12.17 -0.06 3.02
CA ASN A 203 12.95 -1.29 3.07
C ASN A 203 14.46 -0.99 3.00
N LYS A 204 15.14 -1.52 1.98
CA LYS A 204 16.57 -1.35 1.77
C LYS A 204 16.97 -0.12 0.95
N THR A 205 16.01 0.75 0.58
CA THR A 205 16.26 1.85 -0.35
C THR A 205 15.95 3.20 0.28
N ALA A 206 16.87 4.15 0.13
CA ALA A 206 16.63 5.57 0.39
C ALA A 206 16.42 6.27 -0.95
N TRP A 207 15.37 7.08 -1.09
CA TRP A 207 15.02 7.69 -2.37
C TRP A 207 15.22 9.19 -2.35
N ILE A 208 15.96 9.68 -3.35
CA ILE A 208 15.89 11.09 -3.74
C ILE A 208 14.67 11.23 -4.64
N VAL A 209 13.75 12.10 -4.24
CA VAL A 209 12.55 12.42 -5.01
C VAL A 209 12.69 13.86 -5.48
N ALA A 210 12.64 14.07 -6.79
CA ALA A 210 12.76 15.38 -7.39
C ALA A 210 11.72 15.61 -8.48
N ARG A 211 11.45 16.90 -8.75
CA ARG A 211 10.67 17.37 -9.89
C ARG A 211 11.64 17.95 -10.90
N LEU A 212 11.70 17.34 -12.07
CA LEU A 212 12.45 17.86 -13.20
C LEU A 212 11.54 18.77 -14.01
N GLN A 213 11.75 20.08 -13.85
CA GLN A 213 11.03 21.08 -14.62
C GLN A 213 11.73 21.31 -15.95
N LEU A 214 11.06 20.98 -17.04
CA LEU A 214 11.47 21.21 -18.42
C LEU A 214 10.70 22.41 -19.00
N SER A 215 11.04 22.80 -20.23
CA SER A 215 10.36 23.90 -20.94
C SER A 215 8.91 23.60 -21.31
N ASP A 216 8.58 22.32 -21.48
CA ASP A 216 7.29 21.81 -21.98
C ASP A 216 6.47 21.08 -20.91
N GLY A 217 7.00 20.92 -19.69
CA GLY A 217 6.29 20.25 -18.62
C GLY A 217 7.17 19.94 -17.42
N MET A 218 6.56 19.26 -16.44
CA MET A 218 7.25 18.76 -15.25
C MET A 218 7.14 17.25 -15.23
N VAL A 219 8.27 16.57 -15.00
CA VAL A 219 8.35 15.11 -14.91
C VAL A 219 8.99 14.69 -13.58
N PRO A 220 8.70 13.48 -13.07
CA PRO A 220 9.44 12.95 -11.93
C PRO A 220 10.94 12.82 -12.26
N CYS A 221 11.77 12.86 -11.22
CA CYS A 221 13.14 12.37 -11.27
C CYS A 221 13.41 11.65 -9.95
N LEU A 222 13.32 10.32 -9.98
CA LEU A 222 13.48 9.47 -8.79
C LEU A 222 14.81 8.71 -8.87
N LEU A 223 15.63 8.86 -7.84
CA LEU A 223 16.94 8.21 -7.74
C LEU A 223 16.96 7.31 -6.49
N PRO A 224 16.79 5.98 -6.64
CA PRO A 224 16.94 5.04 -5.54
C PRO A 224 18.42 4.88 -5.18
N ILE A 225 18.76 5.29 -3.97
CA ILE A 225 20.05 5.05 -3.32
C ILE A 225 19.99 3.67 -2.65
N GLN A 226 20.95 2.84 -3.02
CA GLN A 226 21.18 1.51 -2.47
C GLN A 226 22.52 1.45 -1.75
N ARG A 227 22.76 0.33 -1.07
CA ARG A 227 23.90 0.11 -0.17
C ARG A 227 24.45 -1.30 -0.34
N ASP A 228 25.78 -1.45 -0.37
CA ASP A 228 26.40 -2.77 -0.47
C ASP A 228 26.69 -3.34 0.92
N ASP A 229 27.12 -4.60 0.98
CA ASP A 229 27.45 -5.24 2.26
C ASP A 229 28.61 -4.54 2.99
N ALA A 230 29.47 -3.83 2.26
CA ALA A 230 30.55 -3.00 2.81
C ALA A 230 30.07 -1.60 3.27
N GLY A 231 28.79 -1.27 3.11
CA GLY A 231 28.20 0.01 3.51
C GLY A 231 28.44 1.15 2.52
N ARG A 232 28.83 0.87 1.28
CA ARG A 232 29.02 1.89 0.23
C ARG A 232 27.73 2.14 -0.53
N LEU A 233 27.48 3.40 -0.87
CA LEU A 233 26.28 3.85 -1.56
C LEU A 233 26.42 3.78 -3.08
N TRP A 234 25.32 3.50 -3.79
CA TRP A 234 25.22 3.76 -5.22
C TRP A 234 23.79 4.16 -5.62
N ILE A 235 23.64 4.81 -6.76
CA ILE A 235 22.33 5.06 -7.40
C ILE A 235 22.02 3.94 -8.38
N ASP A 236 20.92 3.21 -8.18
CA ASP A 236 20.63 2.02 -9.00
C ASP A 236 20.02 2.36 -10.39
N THR A 237 19.28 3.47 -10.48
CA THR A 237 18.63 3.93 -11.73
C THR A 237 18.20 5.41 -11.63
N CYS A 238 17.66 5.95 -12.72
CA CYS A 238 16.97 7.24 -12.75
C CYS A 238 15.61 7.03 -13.43
N LEU A 239 14.53 7.28 -12.69
CA LEU A 239 13.16 7.13 -13.20
C LEU A 239 12.57 8.50 -13.48
N THR A 240 12.26 8.75 -14.76
CA THR A 240 11.72 10.02 -15.24
C THR A 240 10.33 9.90 -15.86
N ASP A 241 9.76 8.71 -15.84
CA ASP A 241 8.44 8.39 -16.36
C ASP A 241 7.37 8.43 -15.24
N SER A 242 6.17 8.92 -15.56
CA SER A 242 5.07 9.03 -14.59
C SER A 242 4.50 7.69 -14.14
N ASP A 243 4.54 6.67 -15.00
CA ASP A 243 4.07 5.32 -14.68
C ASP A 243 5.05 4.64 -13.72
N ASP A 244 6.36 4.80 -13.95
CA ASP A 244 7.39 4.36 -13.01
C ASP A 244 7.21 5.02 -11.64
N ALA A 245 7.03 6.35 -11.61
CA ALA A 245 6.75 7.06 -10.36
C ALA A 245 5.45 6.55 -9.70
N SER A 246 4.40 6.31 -10.49
CA SER A 246 3.14 5.76 -9.98
C SER A 246 3.30 4.36 -9.38
N ILE A 247 4.21 3.52 -9.91
CA ILE A 247 4.55 2.18 -9.37
C ILE A 247 5.40 2.30 -8.10
N VAL A 248 6.38 3.21 -8.08
CA VAL A 248 7.21 3.47 -6.90
C VAL A 248 6.34 3.94 -5.73
N PHE A 249 5.38 4.81 -5.97
CA PHE A 249 4.38 5.26 -4.99
C PHE A 249 3.10 4.39 -5.02
N GLY A 250 3.18 3.15 -5.50
CA GLY A 250 2.05 2.25 -5.71
C GLY A 250 1.35 1.80 -4.42
N PHE A 251 0.04 1.58 -4.49
CA PHE A 251 -0.78 1.13 -3.35
C PHE A 251 -0.38 -0.28 -2.85
N ALA A 252 0.25 -1.09 -3.70
CA ALA A 252 0.67 -2.44 -3.33
C ALA A 252 2.00 -2.49 -2.56
N ARG A 253 2.60 -1.33 -2.22
CA ARG A 253 3.89 -1.25 -1.52
C ARG A 253 3.72 -0.79 -0.09
N ALA A 254 4.69 -1.10 0.76
CA ALA A 254 4.80 -0.45 2.06
C ALA A 254 4.88 1.08 1.89
N TYR A 255 4.36 1.80 2.89
CA TYR A 255 4.38 3.26 2.89
C TYR A 255 5.82 3.79 2.99
N PHE A 256 6.09 4.98 2.47
CA PHE A 256 7.37 5.63 2.70
C PHE A 256 7.48 6.16 4.13
N MET A 257 8.68 6.06 4.69
CA MET A 257 9.11 6.86 5.84
C MET A 257 9.77 8.12 5.30
N VAL A 258 9.05 9.24 5.34
CA VAL A 258 9.55 10.57 4.96
C VAL A 258 9.18 11.55 6.07
N TYR A 259 10.17 12.30 6.56
CA TYR A 259 9.96 13.25 7.64
C TYR A 259 9.17 14.46 7.13
N ALA A 260 7.91 14.59 7.53
CA ALA A 260 7.01 15.60 6.99
C ALA A 260 6.26 16.34 8.10
N PRO A 261 6.81 17.44 8.67
CA PRO A 261 6.15 18.19 9.74
C PRO A 261 4.78 18.79 9.36
N VAL A 262 4.60 19.06 8.06
CA VAL A 262 3.37 19.56 7.45
C VAL A 262 3.04 18.67 6.24
N PRO A 263 2.34 17.54 6.43
CA PRO A 263 2.15 16.52 5.40
C PRO A 263 1.30 17.01 4.23
N ALA A 264 0.29 17.88 4.47
CA ALA A 264 -0.51 18.48 3.40
C ALA A 264 0.36 19.22 2.36
N ALA A 265 1.40 19.92 2.81
CA ALA A 265 2.31 20.64 1.93
C ALA A 265 3.16 19.69 1.07
N LEU A 266 3.60 18.56 1.64
CA LEU A 266 4.29 17.50 0.89
C LEU A 266 3.36 16.80 -0.11
N VAL A 267 2.11 16.51 0.28
CA VAL A 267 1.09 15.92 -0.61
C VAL A 267 0.82 16.83 -1.80
N ALA A 268 0.72 18.14 -1.60
CA ALA A 268 0.58 19.11 -2.68
C ALA A 268 1.83 19.17 -3.57
N TRP A 269 3.03 19.13 -2.98
CA TRP A 269 4.29 19.12 -3.73
C TRP A 269 4.46 17.86 -4.60
N LEU A 270 3.94 16.70 -4.15
CA LEU A 270 3.95 15.45 -4.88
C LEU A 270 2.92 15.39 -6.03
N GLN A 271 1.88 16.23 -6.03
CA GLN A 271 0.78 16.15 -7.01
C GLN A 271 1.25 16.21 -8.48
N PRO A 272 2.15 17.14 -8.88
CA PRO A 272 2.55 17.26 -10.28
C PRO A 272 3.29 16.04 -10.84
N ILE A 273 4.03 15.31 -9.98
CA ILE A 273 4.78 14.11 -10.36
C ILE A 273 4.01 12.81 -10.13
N LEU A 274 2.85 12.88 -9.47
CA LEU A 274 1.92 11.78 -9.25
C LEU A 274 0.48 12.19 -9.65
N PRO A 275 0.27 12.61 -10.91
CA PRO A 275 -0.99 13.22 -11.33
C PRO A 275 -2.17 12.24 -11.28
N GLY A 276 -1.92 10.96 -11.58
CA GLY A 276 -2.92 9.90 -11.57
C GLY A 276 -3.19 9.28 -10.20
N LYS A 277 -2.74 9.90 -9.10
CA LYS A 277 -3.03 9.48 -7.72
C LYS A 277 -3.95 10.47 -7.03
N THR A 278 -4.91 9.92 -6.29
CA THR A 278 -5.84 10.74 -5.50
C THR A 278 -5.17 11.35 -4.27
N VAL A 279 -5.87 12.25 -3.58
CA VAL A 279 -5.38 12.85 -2.33
C VAL A 279 -5.16 11.77 -1.26
N ALA A 280 -6.13 10.84 -1.12
CA ALA A 280 -6.00 9.71 -0.21
C ALA A 280 -4.75 8.87 -0.51
N GLU A 281 -4.51 8.56 -1.79
CA GLU A 281 -3.36 7.75 -2.19
C GLU A 281 -2.01 8.42 -1.91
N ARG A 282 -1.92 9.75 -2.09
CA ARG A 282 -0.71 10.50 -1.72
C ARG A 282 -0.46 10.51 -0.22
N TYR A 283 -1.49 10.67 0.61
CA TYR A 283 -1.35 10.57 2.07
C TYR A 283 -0.94 9.18 2.53
N MET A 284 -1.54 8.13 1.94
CA MET A 284 -1.14 6.75 2.21
C MET A 284 0.32 6.53 1.83
N ALA A 285 0.76 7.02 0.67
CA ALA A 285 2.14 6.83 0.22
C ALA A 285 3.18 7.42 1.19
N ILE A 286 2.88 8.51 1.90
CA ILE A 286 3.77 9.11 2.93
C ILE A 286 3.56 8.53 4.35
N GLY A 287 2.68 7.53 4.49
CA GLY A 287 2.42 6.80 5.74
C GLY A 287 1.29 7.34 6.60
N CYS A 288 0.56 8.37 6.16
CA CYS A 288 -0.59 8.91 6.88
C CYS A 288 -1.86 8.08 6.62
N GLN A 289 -1.79 6.76 6.84
CA GLN A 289 -2.82 5.80 6.42
C GLN A 289 -4.23 6.07 6.96
N LYS A 290 -4.35 6.49 8.23
CA LYS A 290 -5.64 6.75 8.88
C LYS A 290 -6.31 8.01 8.36
N HIS A 291 -5.53 9.03 8.03
CA HIS A 291 -6.05 10.19 7.29
C HIS A 291 -6.38 9.83 5.83
N GLY A 292 -5.55 8.99 5.20
CA GLY A 292 -5.87 8.39 3.90
C GLY A 292 -7.23 7.67 3.87
N LYS A 293 -7.63 7.02 4.97
CA LYS A 293 -8.98 6.44 5.13
C LYS A 293 -10.08 7.51 5.14
N THR A 294 -9.88 8.63 5.84
CA THR A 294 -10.84 9.76 5.84
C THR A 294 -11.00 10.34 4.43
N GLU A 295 -9.90 10.61 3.73
CA GLU A 295 -9.93 11.10 2.36
C GLU A 295 -10.53 10.07 1.39
N CYS A 296 -10.25 8.79 1.58
CA CYS A 296 -10.84 7.69 0.82
C CYS A 296 -12.37 7.66 0.92
N TYR A 297 -12.90 7.91 2.13
CA TYR A 297 -14.34 8.02 2.35
C TYR A 297 -14.93 9.29 1.71
N ARG A 298 -14.22 10.42 1.78
CA ARG A 298 -14.61 11.67 1.10
C ARG A 298 -14.68 11.49 -0.41
N GLU A 299 -13.70 10.82 -1.00
CA GLU A 299 -13.66 10.45 -2.43
C GLU A 299 -14.85 9.57 -2.82
N TYR A 300 -15.18 8.57 -2.00
CA TYR A 300 -16.36 7.72 -2.20
C TYR A 300 -17.68 8.51 -2.19
N LEU A 301 -17.87 9.38 -1.19
CA LEU A 301 -19.06 10.24 -1.10
C LEU A 301 -19.17 11.18 -2.31
N HIS A 302 -18.03 11.76 -2.72
CA HIS A 302 -17.97 12.59 -3.91
C HIS A 302 -18.38 11.80 -5.16
N TYR A 303 -17.87 10.59 -5.34
CA TYR A 303 -18.23 9.72 -6.45
C TYR A 303 -19.74 9.41 -6.46
N LEU A 304 -20.31 9.02 -5.31
CA LEU A 304 -21.74 8.74 -5.20
C LEU A 304 -22.63 9.93 -5.55
N ALA A 305 -22.23 11.14 -5.14
CA ALA A 305 -22.98 12.35 -5.43
C ALA A 305 -22.98 12.75 -6.92
N HIS A 306 -21.98 12.31 -7.69
CA HIS A 306 -21.80 12.67 -9.11
C HIS A 306 -22.04 11.51 -10.08
N SER A 307 -22.38 10.33 -9.56
CA SER A 307 -22.69 9.13 -10.35
C SER A 307 -24.14 8.71 -10.10
N GLN A 308 -24.79 8.16 -11.14
CA GLN A 308 -26.11 7.50 -11.05
C GLN A 308 -25.99 5.98 -11.11
N GLU A 309 -24.78 5.42 -11.06
CA GLU A 309 -24.56 3.98 -11.16
C GLU A 309 -24.97 3.23 -9.88
N ASP A 310 -25.57 2.07 -10.03
CA ASP A 310 -25.90 1.23 -8.88
C ASP A 310 -24.75 0.31 -8.48
N PHE A 311 -24.77 -0.13 -7.22
CA PHE A 311 -23.82 -1.13 -6.74
C PHE A 311 -24.06 -2.47 -7.45
N THR A 312 -22.98 -3.14 -7.83
CA THR A 312 -23.02 -4.45 -8.49
C THR A 312 -21.99 -5.40 -7.89
N VAL A 313 -22.21 -6.70 -8.02
CA VAL A 313 -21.19 -7.70 -7.68
C VAL A 313 -19.96 -7.46 -8.55
N ALA A 314 -18.78 -7.53 -7.95
CA ALA A 314 -17.55 -7.31 -8.68
C ALA A 314 -17.37 -8.38 -9.78
N PRO A 315 -16.92 -8.01 -10.99
CA PRO A 315 -16.71 -8.97 -12.07
C PRO A 315 -15.61 -9.96 -11.69
N GLY A 316 -15.83 -11.24 -11.97
CA GLY A 316 -14.87 -12.30 -11.63
C GLY A 316 -15.56 -13.58 -11.15
N ILE A 317 -14.74 -14.49 -10.63
CA ILE A 317 -15.23 -15.71 -9.98
C ILE A 317 -15.69 -15.35 -8.56
N ARG A 318 -16.88 -15.81 -8.17
CA ARG A 318 -17.41 -15.55 -6.82
C ARG A 318 -16.51 -16.18 -5.76
N GLY A 319 -16.14 -15.36 -4.77
CA GLY A 319 -15.32 -15.80 -3.64
C GLY A 319 -16.06 -16.80 -2.74
N MET A 320 -15.30 -17.75 -2.18
CA MET A 320 -15.83 -18.73 -1.23
C MET A 320 -15.90 -18.20 0.20
N VAL A 321 -15.06 -17.22 0.53
CA VAL A 321 -14.93 -16.60 1.86
C VAL A 321 -15.42 -15.15 1.84
N MET A 322 -15.10 -14.42 0.76
CA MET A 322 -15.45 -13.01 0.62
C MET A 322 -16.62 -12.80 -0.34
N MET A 323 -17.53 -11.91 0.03
CA MET A 323 -18.45 -11.23 -0.88
C MET A 323 -17.80 -9.92 -1.34
N VAL A 324 -17.77 -9.70 -2.66
CA VAL A 324 -17.12 -8.53 -3.26
C VAL A 324 -18.08 -7.80 -4.19
N PHE A 325 -18.25 -6.50 -3.97
CA PHE A 325 -19.09 -5.63 -4.80
C PHE A 325 -18.39 -4.29 -5.08
N THR A 326 -18.91 -3.52 -6.04
CA THR A 326 -18.31 -2.26 -6.50
C THR A 326 -19.38 -1.35 -7.11
N LEU A 327 -18.99 -0.12 -7.44
CA LEU A 327 -19.68 0.68 -8.46
C LEU A 327 -18.92 0.53 -9.79
N PRO A 328 -19.60 0.41 -10.96
CA PRO A 328 -18.98 0.17 -12.26
C PRO A 328 -17.83 1.11 -12.64
N GLY A 329 -17.92 2.41 -12.35
CA GLY A 329 -16.89 3.40 -12.64
C GLY A 329 -15.99 3.75 -11.44
N PHE A 330 -16.21 3.12 -10.27
CA PHE A 330 -15.40 3.37 -9.08
C PHE A 330 -14.14 2.51 -9.07
N ASP A 331 -13.05 3.08 -8.55
CA ASP A 331 -11.71 2.50 -8.60
C ASP A 331 -11.37 1.62 -7.39
N ARG A 332 -12.37 1.32 -6.55
CA ARG A 332 -12.25 0.46 -5.37
C ARG A 332 -13.39 -0.57 -5.31
N VAL A 333 -13.08 -1.71 -4.73
CA VAL A 333 -14.04 -2.76 -4.40
C VAL A 333 -14.30 -2.80 -2.89
N PHE A 334 -15.49 -3.23 -2.51
CA PHE A 334 -15.91 -3.49 -1.14
C PHE A 334 -15.85 -4.99 -0.90
N LYS A 335 -15.13 -5.41 0.13
CA LYS A 335 -14.98 -6.82 0.51
C LYS A 335 -15.58 -7.06 1.90
N VAL A 336 -16.49 -8.02 1.99
CA VAL A 336 -17.17 -8.42 3.24
C VAL A 336 -16.93 -9.91 3.46
N ILE A 337 -16.57 -10.32 4.68
CA ILE A 337 -16.49 -11.74 5.02
C ILE A 337 -17.91 -12.32 5.07
N LYS A 338 -18.15 -13.41 4.35
CA LYS A 338 -19.43 -14.13 4.38
C LYS A 338 -19.74 -14.68 5.78
N ASP A 339 -20.99 -14.88 6.12
CA ASP A 339 -21.36 -15.49 7.41
C ASP A 339 -21.11 -17.00 7.42
N ARG A 340 -21.21 -17.63 6.24
CA ARG A 340 -20.93 -19.05 6.05
C ARG A 340 -20.01 -19.25 4.85
N PHE A 341 -18.93 -19.98 5.06
CA PHE A 341 -17.97 -20.30 4.00
C PHE A 341 -18.38 -21.57 3.26
N ALA A 342 -17.79 -21.76 2.08
CA ALA A 342 -17.93 -23.02 1.35
C ALA A 342 -17.43 -24.20 2.21
N PRO A 343 -18.06 -25.40 2.16
CA PRO A 343 -17.70 -26.52 3.04
C PRO A 343 -16.23 -26.94 3.02
N GLN A 344 -15.55 -26.71 1.90
CA GLN A 344 -14.12 -27.00 1.71
C GLN A 344 -13.16 -25.98 2.33
N LYS A 345 -13.68 -24.88 2.91
CA LYS A 345 -12.88 -23.84 3.56
C LYS A 345 -12.96 -24.00 5.07
N GLU A 346 -11.89 -24.52 5.67
CA GLU A 346 -11.75 -24.72 7.12
C GLU A 346 -11.10 -23.51 7.79
N VAL A 347 -11.55 -22.29 7.46
CA VAL A 347 -11.08 -21.05 8.07
C VAL A 347 -12.21 -20.36 8.84
N THR A 348 -11.86 -19.52 9.81
CA THR A 348 -12.81 -18.75 10.62
C THR A 348 -12.78 -17.26 10.24
N ASP A 349 -13.86 -16.52 10.53
CA ASP A 349 -13.92 -15.06 10.34
C ASP A 349 -12.74 -14.35 11.01
N ALA A 350 -12.36 -14.79 12.23
CA ALA A 350 -11.22 -14.26 12.97
C ALA A 350 -9.88 -14.50 12.25
N GLN A 351 -9.65 -15.71 11.73
CA GLN A 351 -8.44 -16.03 10.96
C GLN A 351 -8.34 -15.18 9.68
N VAL A 352 -9.47 -14.95 8.98
CA VAL A 352 -9.46 -14.08 7.80
C VAL A 352 -9.08 -12.65 8.18
N ARG A 353 -9.61 -12.11 9.29
CA ARG A 353 -9.20 -10.80 9.80
C ARG A 353 -7.72 -10.74 10.17
N ASP A 354 -7.20 -11.81 10.78
CA ASP A 354 -5.77 -11.93 11.13
C ASP A 354 -4.90 -11.87 9.88
N CYS A 355 -5.29 -12.54 8.80
CA CYS A 355 -4.60 -12.46 7.52
C CYS A 355 -4.59 -11.03 6.95
N TYR A 356 -5.74 -10.34 6.91
CA TYR A 356 -5.81 -8.95 6.43
C TYR A 356 -4.94 -8.02 7.28
N ARG A 357 -4.91 -8.21 8.61
CA ARG A 357 -4.02 -7.48 9.51
C ARG A 357 -2.55 -7.79 9.25
N MET A 358 -2.20 -9.05 9.03
CA MET A 358 -0.84 -9.44 8.65
C MET A 358 -0.40 -8.72 7.37
N VAL A 359 -1.20 -8.73 6.31
CA VAL A 359 -0.89 -7.99 5.06
C VAL A 359 -0.69 -6.49 5.31
N LYS A 360 -1.49 -5.90 6.20
CA LYS A 360 -1.41 -4.48 6.54
C LYS A 360 -0.07 -4.12 7.20
N GLU A 361 0.41 -4.98 8.10
CA GLU A 361 1.62 -4.78 8.90
C GLU A 361 2.90 -5.26 8.21
N HIS A 362 2.78 -6.09 7.17
CA HIS A 362 3.92 -6.70 6.49
C HIS A 362 4.44 -5.87 5.32
N ASP A 363 5.67 -6.15 4.89
CA ASP A 363 6.15 -5.60 3.63
C ASP A 363 5.37 -6.23 2.47
N ARG A 364 4.52 -5.42 1.86
CA ARG A 364 3.67 -5.82 0.73
C ARG A 364 4.43 -6.03 -0.57
N VAL A 365 5.71 -5.63 -0.63
CA VAL A 365 6.64 -5.82 -1.76
C VAL A 365 6.17 -5.37 -3.15
N GLY A 366 5.06 -4.62 -3.24
CA GLY A 366 4.44 -4.26 -4.51
C GLY A 366 3.55 -5.36 -5.10
N ARG A 367 3.22 -6.38 -4.29
CA ARG A 367 2.49 -7.59 -4.71
C ARG A 367 1.28 -7.91 -3.84
N MET A 368 1.00 -7.18 -2.76
CA MET A 368 -0.27 -7.25 -2.02
C MET A 368 -0.92 -5.87 -1.98
N ALA A 369 -2.21 -5.79 -2.28
CA ALA A 369 -2.95 -4.54 -2.21
C ALA A 369 -3.08 -4.03 -0.77
N ASP A 370 -3.01 -2.72 -0.58
CA ASP A 370 -3.36 -2.10 0.70
C ASP A 370 -4.88 -2.11 0.90
N THR A 371 -5.32 -2.37 2.12
CA THR A 371 -6.73 -2.47 2.50
C THR A 371 -7.08 -1.42 3.54
N GLN A 372 -8.31 -0.91 3.46
CA GLN A 372 -8.85 0.05 4.42
C GLN A 372 -10.07 -0.57 5.09
N GLU A 373 -9.92 -0.91 6.35
CA GLU A 373 -10.97 -1.52 7.16
C GLU A 373 -11.99 -0.47 7.62
N PHE A 374 -13.28 -0.76 7.48
CA PHE A 374 -14.39 0.05 7.95
C PHE A 374 -15.36 -0.78 8.79
N GLU A 375 -15.93 -0.14 9.80
CA GLU A 375 -17.01 -0.67 10.63
C GLU A 375 -18.25 0.18 10.41
N HIS A 376 -19.43 -0.47 10.45
CA HIS A 376 -20.75 0.17 10.28
C HIS A 376 -20.83 1.08 9.05
N PHE A 377 -20.45 0.55 7.89
CA PHE A 377 -20.42 1.28 6.63
C PHE A 377 -21.85 1.43 6.07
N ALA A 378 -22.33 2.66 5.93
CA ALA A 378 -23.66 2.95 5.40
C ALA A 378 -23.65 3.07 3.87
N LEU A 379 -24.56 2.34 3.24
CA LEU A 379 -24.83 2.36 1.80
C LEU A 379 -26.25 2.91 1.56
N PRO A 380 -26.45 3.82 0.59
CA PRO A 380 -27.80 4.27 0.24
C PRO A 380 -28.63 3.11 -0.33
N ARG A 381 -29.76 2.78 0.32
CA ARG A 381 -30.62 1.65 -0.09
C ARG A 381 -31.11 1.78 -1.53
N ALA A 382 -31.38 3.01 -1.96
CA ALA A 382 -31.83 3.32 -3.32
C ALA A 382 -30.81 2.96 -4.42
N ARG A 383 -29.53 2.74 -4.06
CA ARG A 383 -28.45 2.40 -5.00
C ARG A 383 -28.08 0.92 -4.97
N ILE A 384 -28.84 0.10 -4.24
CA ILE A 384 -28.63 -1.34 -4.14
C ILE A 384 -29.76 -2.03 -4.91
N PRO A 385 -29.48 -2.59 -6.10
CA PRO A 385 -30.46 -3.34 -6.87
C PRO A 385 -30.96 -4.56 -6.10
N ALA A 386 -32.18 -5.01 -6.42
CA ALA A 386 -32.80 -6.16 -5.76
C ALA A 386 -31.94 -7.44 -5.85
N GLU A 387 -31.22 -7.64 -6.96
CA GLU A 387 -30.29 -8.74 -7.14
C GLU A 387 -29.14 -8.72 -6.13
N LEU A 388 -28.51 -7.55 -5.92
CA LEU A 388 -27.42 -7.41 -4.97
C LEU A 388 -27.92 -7.53 -3.53
N MET A 389 -29.11 -6.98 -3.24
CA MET A 389 -29.74 -7.15 -1.92
C MET A 389 -29.99 -8.62 -1.61
N ALA A 390 -30.50 -9.40 -2.57
CA ALA A 390 -30.72 -10.83 -2.40
C ALA A 390 -29.40 -11.57 -2.14
N GLU A 391 -28.29 -11.13 -2.74
CA GLU A 391 -26.98 -11.68 -2.41
C GLU A 391 -26.55 -11.31 -0.99
N PHE A 392 -26.77 -10.06 -0.56
CA PHE A 392 -26.48 -9.62 0.81
C PHE A 392 -27.24 -10.46 1.84
N GLU A 393 -28.55 -10.62 1.66
CA GLU A 393 -29.41 -11.42 2.56
C GLU A 393 -29.02 -12.91 2.58
N ARG A 394 -28.45 -13.43 1.49
CA ARG A 394 -27.98 -14.81 1.39
C ARG A 394 -26.62 -15.01 2.08
N ASP A 395 -25.66 -14.14 1.80
CA ASP A 395 -24.24 -14.39 2.10
C ASP A 395 -23.76 -13.69 3.39
N ILE A 396 -24.39 -12.57 3.79
CA ILE A 396 -23.97 -11.74 4.94
C ILE A 396 -25.14 -11.26 5.86
N PRO A 397 -26.24 -12.02 6.06
CA PRO A 397 -27.39 -11.55 6.84
C PRO A 397 -27.07 -11.10 8.28
N GLU A 398 -26.11 -11.73 8.97
CA GLU A 398 -25.71 -11.39 10.34
C GLU A 398 -24.91 -10.08 10.42
N LYS A 399 -24.38 -9.62 9.28
CA LYS A 399 -23.59 -8.39 9.14
C LYS A 399 -24.40 -7.21 8.59
N LEU A 400 -25.66 -7.41 8.25
CA LEU A 400 -26.54 -6.36 7.74
C LEU A 400 -27.38 -5.74 8.87
N GLU A 401 -27.55 -4.43 8.77
CA GLU A 401 -28.55 -3.68 9.52
C GLU A 401 -29.31 -2.79 8.54
N LEU A 402 -30.62 -3.02 8.44
CA LEU A 402 -31.49 -2.25 7.56
C LEU A 402 -32.10 -1.08 8.34
N ARG A 403 -31.88 0.13 7.84
CA ARG A 403 -32.62 1.34 8.25
C ARG A 403 -33.36 1.89 7.04
N ASP A 404 -34.29 2.82 7.25
CA ASP A 404 -35.27 3.23 6.24
C ASP A 404 -34.65 3.53 4.86
N ASP A 405 -33.63 4.39 4.81
CA ASP A 405 -32.97 4.86 3.58
C ASP A 405 -31.56 4.29 3.36
N VAL A 406 -31.01 3.56 4.35
CA VAL A 406 -29.64 3.04 4.31
C VAL A 406 -29.54 1.57 4.72
N VAL A 407 -28.62 0.87 4.08
CA VAL A 407 -28.15 -0.45 4.50
C VAL A 407 -26.78 -0.29 5.14
N ILE A 408 -26.65 -0.73 6.38
CA ILE A 408 -25.40 -0.68 7.13
C ILE A 408 -24.76 -2.06 7.11
N ILE A 409 -23.50 -2.12 6.68
CA ILE A 409 -22.66 -3.32 6.74
C ILE A 409 -21.73 -3.18 7.96
N ARG A 410 -21.82 -4.11 8.90
CA ARG A 410 -21.08 -4.04 10.18
C ARG A 410 -19.57 -3.97 10.01
N HIS A 411 -19.02 -4.68 9.02
CA HIS A 411 -17.59 -4.75 8.79
C HIS A 411 -17.30 -4.98 7.31
N LEU A 412 -16.38 -4.19 6.73
CA LEU A 412 -15.89 -4.40 5.37
C LEU A 412 -14.50 -3.82 5.16
N TRP A 413 -13.86 -4.18 4.05
CA TRP A 413 -12.66 -3.51 3.55
C TRP A 413 -12.93 -2.82 2.21
N LEU A 414 -12.35 -1.64 2.05
CA LEU A 414 -12.11 -1.05 0.73
C LEU A 414 -10.72 -1.45 0.24
N GLU A 415 -10.64 -1.86 -1.01
CA GLU A 415 -9.39 -2.21 -1.69
C GLU A 415 -9.38 -1.65 -3.11
N ARG A 416 -8.19 -1.34 -3.65
CA ARG A 416 -8.05 -0.88 -5.03
C ARG A 416 -8.61 -1.92 -6.00
N ARG A 417 -9.51 -1.50 -6.89
CA ARG A 417 -10.04 -2.36 -7.96
C ARG A 417 -8.97 -2.63 -9.01
N MET A 418 -8.86 -3.89 -9.38
CA MET A 418 -7.98 -4.39 -10.44
C MET A 418 -8.79 -5.31 -11.35
N GLU A 419 -8.29 -5.55 -12.56
CA GLU A 419 -8.88 -6.54 -13.43
C GLU A 419 -8.40 -7.94 -13.02
N PRO A 420 -9.28 -8.90 -12.69
CA PRO A 420 -8.87 -10.25 -12.35
C PRO A 420 -8.01 -10.87 -13.45
N LEU A 421 -6.85 -11.42 -13.09
CA LEU A 421 -5.84 -11.88 -14.04
C LEU A 421 -6.37 -13.00 -14.95
N ASN A 422 -7.25 -13.86 -14.44
CA ASN A 422 -7.91 -14.88 -15.25
C ASN A 422 -8.78 -14.29 -16.38
N LEU A 423 -9.48 -13.18 -16.12
CA LEU A 423 -10.29 -12.49 -17.14
C LEU A 423 -9.39 -11.75 -18.13
N TRP A 424 -8.33 -11.13 -17.64
CA TRP A 424 -7.35 -10.42 -18.46
C TRP A 424 -6.63 -11.38 -19.44
N LEU A 425 -6.18 -12.54 -18.94
CA LEU A 425 -5.49 -13.56 -19.76
C LEU A 425 -6.37 -14.15 -20.86
N ALA A 426 -7.69 -14.18 -20.65
CA ALA A 426 -8.65 -14.66 -21.65
C ALA A 426 -8.72 -13.76 -22.89
N GLN A 427 -8.36 -12.47 -22.75
CA GLN A 427 -8.41 -11.48 -23.83
C GLN A 427 -7.01 -11.05 -24.32
N ALA A 428 -5.94 -11.52 -23.66
CA ALA A 428 -4.58 -11.09 -23.91
C ALA A 428 -4.02 -11.59 -25.27
N SER A 429 -3.28 -10.72 -25.97
CA SER A 429 -2.40 -11.10 -27.08
C SER A 429 -1.26 -12.02 -26.60
N PRO A 430 -0.52 -12.71 -27.50
CA PRO A 430 0.63 -13.51 -27.13
C PRO A 430 1.69 -12.75 -26.32
N GLU A 431 2.02 -11.51 -26.72
CA GLU A 431 3.00 -10.65 -26.05
C GLU A 431 2.49 -10.20 -24.68
N GLN A 432 1.21 -9.82 -24.62
CA GLN A 432 0.53 -9.46 -23.37
C GLN A 432 0.50 -10.64 -22.39
N ARG A 433 0.22 -11.85 -22.87
CA ARG A 433 0.24 -13.07 -22.07
C ARG A 433 1.64 -13.36 -21.54
N GLN A 434 2.67 -13.26 -22.38
CA GLN A 434 4.05 -13.45 -21.93
C GLN A 434 4.43 -12.47 -20.82
N HIS A 435 4.07 -11.19 -20.97
CA HIS A 435 4.29 -10.18 -19.93
C HIS A 435 3.55 -10.52 -18.62
N ALA A 436 2.25 -10.83 -18.70
CA ALA A 436 1.43 -11.11 -17.53
C ALA A 436 1.87 -12.37 -16.78
N ILE A 437 2.26 -13.43 -17.49
CA ILE A 437 2.79 -14.66 -16.87
C ILE A 437 4.18 -14.43 -16.27
N GLY A 438 5.01 -13.61 -16.91
CA GLY A 438 6.26 -13.12 -16.34
C GLY A 438 6.02 -12.41 -15.00
N GLU A 439 5.12 -11.43 -14.98
CA GLU A 439 4.76 -10.65 -13.78
C GLU A 439 4.08 -11.48 -12.69
N TYR A 440 3.27 -12.47 -13.05
CA TYR A 440 2.64 -13.41 -12.12
C TYR A 440 3.69 -14.26 -11.40
N GLY A 441 4.64 -14.85 -12.13
CA GLY A 441 5.70 -15.62 -11.48
C GLY A 441 6.61 -14.74 -10.63
N ASP A 442 6.93 -13.53 -11.08
CA ASP A 442 7.66 -12.54 -10.26
C ASP A 442 6.87 -12.14 -9.01
N ALA A 443 5.54 -12.07 -9.08
CA ALA A 443 4.71 -11.81 -7.90
C ALA A 443 4.87 -12.89 -6.85
N ILE A 444 4.77 -14.18 -7.24
CA ILE A 444 4.95 -15.30 -6.31
C ILE A 444 6.36 -15.30 -5.73
N ARG A 445 7.38 -15.10 -6.56
CA ARG A 445 8.77 -15.05 -6.10
C ARG A 445 8.99 -13.95 -5.05
N GLN A 446 8.46 -12.76 -5.30
CA GLN A 446 8.62 -11.62 -4.41
C GLN A 446 7.82 -11.79 -3.12
N LEU A 447 6.62 -12.38 -3.16
CA LEU A 447 5.86 -12.73 -1.97
C LEU A 447 6.60 -13.76 -1.12
N ALA A 448 7.09 -14.84 -1.75
CA ALA A 448 7.85 -15.88 -1.06
C ALA A 448 9.12 -15.30 -0.42
N ALA A 449 9.82 -14.40 -1.13
CA ALA A 449 11.00 -13.70 -0.63
C ALA A 449 10.71 -12.77 0.55
N ALA A 450 9.47 -12.30 0.66
CA ALA A 450 8.97 -11.54 1.79
C ALA A 450 8.44 -12.44 2.93
N ASN A 451 8.73 -13.74 2.94
CA ASN A 451 8.18 -14.72 3.89
C ASN A 451 6.65 -14.88 3.79
N ILE A 452 6.03 -14.62 2.64
CA ILE A 452 4.59 -14.81 2.43
C ILE A 452 4.35 -15.90 1.38
N PHE A 453 3.69 -16.98 1.81
CA PHE A 453 3.13 -17.98 0.92
C PHE A 453 1.67 -17.62 0.59
N PRO A 454 1.27 -17.53 -0.69
CA PRO A 454 -0.07 -17.06 -1.05
C PRO A 454 -1.22 -18.02 -0.71
N GLY A 455 -0.97 -19.32 -0.53
CA GLY A 455 -2.05 -20.32 -0.46
C GLY A 455 -2.59 -20.65 -1.85
N ASP A 456 -3.85 -20.32 -2.13
CA ASP A 456 -4.48 -20.46 -3.45
C ASP A 456 -3.83 -19.51 -4.49
N MET A 457 -2.85 -20.05 -5.22
CA MET A 457 -2.09 -19.34 -6.27
C MET A 457 -2.82 -19.25 -7.62
N LEU A 458 -4.09 -19.63 -7.73
CA LEU A 458 -4.83 -19.55 -8.99
C LEU A 458 -4.93 -18.11 -9.52
N TYR A 459 -4.91 -17.95 -10.85
CA TYR A 459 -4.95 -16.63 -11.51
C TYR A 459 -6.14 -15.75 -11.09
N LYS A 460 -7.26 -16.35 -10.68
CA LYS A 460 -8.45 -15.64 -10.18
C LYS A 460 -8.21 -14.81 -8.90
N ASN A 461 -7.13 -15.08 -8.17
CA ASN A 461 -6.77 -14.41 -6.91
C ASN A 461 -5.73 -13.29 -7.08
N PHE A 462 -5.36 -13.04 -8.35
CA PHE A 462 -4.42 -12.00 -8.74
C PHE A 462 -5.11 -11.00 -9.66
N GLY A 463 -4.69 -9.74 -9.57
CA GLY A 463 -5.21 -8.63 -10.33
C GLY A 463 -4.14 -7.97 -11.18
N MET A 464 -4.51 -7.62 -12.40
CA MET A 464 -3.73 -6.76 -13.28
C MET A 464 -4.04 -5.30 -13.00
N THR A 465 -3.00 -4.51 -12.75
CA THR A 465 -3.11 -3.06 -12.59
C THR A 465 -3.03 -2.34 -13.94
N ARG A 466 -3.43 -1.06 -13.97
CA ARG A 466 -3.30 -0.19 -15.17
C ARG A 466 -1.88 -0.13 -15.75
N HIS A 467 -0.87 -0.39 -14.93
CA HIS A 467 0.56 -0.31 -15.30
C HIS A 467 1.16 -1.68 -15.64
N GLY A 468 0.32 -2.69 -15.87
CA GLY A 468 0.76 -4.04 -16.22
C GLY A 468 1.43 -4.81 -15.08
N ARG A 469 1.23 -4.40 -13.82
CA ARG A 469 1.73 -5.12 -12.64
C ARG A 469 0.68 -6.12 -12.15
N VAL A 470 1.14 -7.32 -11.77
CA VAL A 470 0.31 -8.35 -11.11
C VAL A 470 0.40 -8.22 -9.59
N VAL A 471 -0.76 -8.20 -8.92
CA VAL A 471 -0.91 -8.02 -7.46
C VAL A 471 -1.89 -9.05 -6.90
N PHE A 472 -1.55 -9.66 -5.78
CA PHE A 472 -2.35 -10.62 -5.06
C PHE A 472 -3.38 -9.95 -4.13
N TYR A 473 -4.60 -10.48 -4.08
CA TYR A 473 -5.71 -9.86 -3.34
C TYR A 473 -6.62 -10.82 -2.56
N ASP A 474 -6.36 -12.14 -2.55
CA ASP A 474 -7.17 -13.09 -1.78
C ASP A 474 -6.38 -13.58 -0.55
N TYR A 475 -6.72 -13.10 0.64
CA TYR A 475 -5.85 -13.25 1.81
C TYR A 475 -6.27 -14.35 2.78
N ASP A 476 -7.35 -15.09 2.52
CA ASP A 476 -7.86 -16.07 3.49
C ASP A 476 -6.94 -17.28 3.72
N GLU A 477 -6.02 -17.59 2.81
CA GLU A 477 -5.08 -18.71 2.91
C GLU A 477 -3.60 -18.30 3.00
N ILE A 478 -3.31 -17.01 3.19
CA ILE A 478 -1.90 -16.60 3.29
C ILE A 478 -1.28 -17.13 4.56
N ARG A 479 -0.01 -17.54 4.44
CA ARG A 479 0.76 -18.03 5.56
C ARG A 479 2.21 -17.61 5.50
N PRO A 480 2.88 -17.44 6.65
CA PRO A 480 4.32 -17.30 6.67
C PRO A 480 5.00 -18.51 6.05
N MET A 481 5.96 -18.29 5.15
CA MET A 481 6.74 -19.38 4.55
C MET A 481 7.41 -20.25 5.60
N THR A 482 7.85 -19.65 6.71
CA THR A 482 8.53 -20.35 7.82
C THR A 482 7.68 -21.39 8.54
N GLU A 483 6.35 -21.34 8.42
CA GLU A 483 5.40 -22.26 9.05
C GLU A 483 5.05 -23.46 8.15
N LEU A 484 5.46 -23.44 6.88
CA LEU A 484 5.14 -24.48 5.91
C LEU A 484 6.26 -25.51 5.77
N VAL A 485 5.90 -26.72 5.32
CA VAL A 485 6.84 -27.80 5.06
C VAL A 485 6.84 -28.11 3.57
N PHE A 486 7.84 -27.60 2.84
CA PHE A 486 8.00 -27.86 1.41
C PHE A 486 8.61 -29.23 1.17
N ARG A 487 7.87 -30.10 0.47
CA ARG A 487 8.22 -31.51 0.23
C ARG A 487 8.25 -31.82 -1.26
N ASP A 488 9.13 -32.75 -1.62
CA ASP A 488 9.11 -33.42 -2.92
C ASP A 488 7.95 -34.43 -2.96
N VAL A 489 7.33 -34.64 -4.12
CA VAL A 489 6.32 -35.71 -4.26
C VAL A 489 7.05 -37.06 -4.20
N PRO A 490 6.68 -37.97 -3.29
CA PRO A 490 7.34 -39.27 -3.20
C PRO A 490 7.25 -40.04 -4.52
N GLN A 491 8.36 -40.66 -4.94
CA GLN A 491 8.35 -41.55 -6.10
C GLN A 491 7.41 -42.73 -5.84
N ALA A 492 6.56 -43.05 -6.82
CA ALA A 492 5.67 -44.20 -6.77
C ALA A 492 6.48 -45.47 -6.49
N ARG A 493 6.01 -46.30 -5.56
CA ARG A 493 6.73 -47.53 -5.18
C ARG A 493 6.50 -48.61 -6.23
N TYR A 494 5.31 -48.62 -6.84
CA TYR A 494 4.82 -49.56 -7.84
C TYR A 494 3.93 -48.83 -8.86
N GLU A 495 3.62 -49.47 -9.98
CA GLU A 495 2.80 -48.86 -11.05
C GLU A 495 1.38 -48.53 -10.58
N GLU A 496 0.82 -49.32 -9.66
CA GLU A 496 -0.53 -49.09 -9.13
C GLU A 496 -0.64 -47.80 -8.31
N ASP A 497 0.46 -47.34 -7.70
CA ASP A 497 0.51 -46.07 -6.95
C ASP A 497 0.28 -44.86 -7.89
N GLU A 498 0.67 -44.95 -9.17
CA GLU A 498 0.47 -43.87 -10.16
C GLU A 498 -0.99 -43.73 -10.63
N LEU A 499 -1.78 -44.80 -10.47
CA LEU A 499 -3.18 -44.87 -10.90
C LEU A 499 -4.18 -44.52 -9.79
N GLN A 500 -3.71 -44.29 -8.56
CA GLN A 500 -4.58 -43.98 -7.44
C GLN A 500 -5.16 -42.57 -7.53
N ALA A 501 -6.45 -42.45 -7.17
CA ALA A 501 -7.13 -41.16 -7.10
C ALA A 501 -6.73 -40.34 -5.86
N GLU A 502 -6.25 -41.00 -4.81
CA GLU A 502 -5.81 -40.37 -3.56
C GLU A 502 -4.30 -40.57 -3.37
N PRO A 503 -3.57 -39.63 -2.74
CA PRO A 503 -2.17 -39.81 -2.43
C PRO A 503 -1.95 -41.04 -1.53
N TRP A 504 -1.08 -41.96 -1.96
CA TRP A 504 -0.69 -43.15 -1.17
C TRP A 504 0.26 -42.82 -0.01
N TYR A 505 0.75 -41.57 0.06
CA TYR A 505 1.65 -41.07 1.10
C TYR A 505 0.91 -40.11 2.04
N SER A 506 1.39 -40.02 3.28
CA SER A 506 0.82 -39.12 4.29
C SER A 506 1.13 -37.65 3.96
N VAL A 507 0.07 -36.84 3.97
CA VAL A 507 0.08 -35.39 3.77
C VAL A 507 -0.38 -34.73 5.07
N GLY A 508 0.48 -33.94 5.69
CA GLY A 508 0.14 -33.09 6.82
C GLY A 508 -0.56 -31.79 6.40
N PRO A 509 -1.20 -31.07 7.34
CA PRO A 509 -1.92 -29.83 7.05
C PRO A 509 -1.01 -28.66 6.60
N ASP A 510 0.29 -28.74 6.91
CA ASP A 510 1.30 -27.73 6.58
C ASP A 510 2.19 -28.13 5.40
N ASP A 511 1.97 -29.31 4.83
CA ASP A 511 2.77 -29.83 3.73
C ASP A 511 2.40 -29.15 2.41
N VAL A 512 3.41 -28.70 1.69
CA VAL A 512 3.27 -28.09 0.36
C VAL A 512 4.12 -28.88 -0.62
N PHE A 513 3.53 -29.26 -1.76
CA PHE A 513 4.19 -30.01 -2.84
C PHE A 513 4.27 -29.15 -4.11
N PRO A 514 5.33 -28.34 -4.30
CA PRO A 514 5.44 -27.42 -5.42
C PRO A 514 5.30 -28.03 -6.82
N GLU A 515 5.66 -29.29 -6.97
CA GLU A 515 5.55 -30.03 -8.24
C GLU A 515 4.08 -30.15 -8.69
N THR A 516 3.14 -30.22 -7.74
CA THR A 516 1.71 -30.37 -8.01
C THR A 516 1.04 -29.08 -8.50
N PHE A 517 1.69 -27.93 -8.32
CA PHE A 517 1.17 -26.65 -8.84
C PHE A 517 0.96 -26.69 -10.36
N ARG A 518 1.69 -27.55 -11.07
CA ARG A 518 1.54 -27.75 -12.53
C ARG A 518 0.11 -28.13 -12.91
N TYR A 519 -0.59 -28.95 -12.10
CA TYR A 519 -1.95 -29.39 -12.42
C TYR A 519 -2.93 -28.22 -12.49
N ALA A 520 -2.79 -27.25 -11.59
CA ALA A 520 -3.64 -26.07 -11.54
C ALA A 520 -3.16 -24.98 -12.51
N LEU A 521 -1.88 -24.60 -12.43
CA LEU A 521 -1.33 -23.42 -13.11
C LEU A 521 -1.00 -23.65 -14.59
N CYS A 522 -0.74 -24.90 -14.98
CA CYS A 522 -0.37 -25.27 -16.35
C CYS A 522 -1.48 -26.03 -17.10
N SER A 523 -2.72 -25.98 -16.58
CA SER A 523 -3.89 -26.62 -17.20
C SER A 523 -4.15 -26.14 -18.64
N GLU A 524 -3.92 -24.86 -18.92
CA GLU A 524 -3.98 -24.29 -20.26
C GLU A 524 -2.59 -24.37 -20.94
N PRO A 525 -2.42 -25.11 -22.06
CA PRO A 525 -1.09 -25.44 -22.59
C PRO A 525 -0.22 -24.25 -22.96
N SER A 526 -0.78 -23.14 -23.46
CA SER A 526 0.03 -21.98 -23.88
C SER A 526 0.57 -21.22 -22.67
N THR A 527 -0.28 -20.96 -21.68
CA THR A 527 0.10 -20.34 -20.40
C THR A 527 1.04 -21.23 -19.60
N GLY A 528 0.74 -22.53 -19.51
CA GLY A 528 1.54 -23.49 -18.74
C GLY A 528 2.96 -23.64 -19.26
N LYS A 529 3.16 -23.66 -20.59
CA LYS A 529 4.49 -23.68 -21.21
C LYS A 529 5.27 -22.40 -20.91
N LEU A 530 4.62 -21.24 -21.01
CA LEU A 530 5.25 -19.94 -20.70
C LEU A 530 5.68 -19.87 -19.23
N LEU A 531 4.82 -20.26 -18.30
CA LEU A 531 5.13 -20.22 -16.87
C LEU A 531 6.31 -21.12 -16.53
N GLN A 532 6.35 -22.34 -17.09
CA GLN A 532 7.47 -23.27 -16.89
C GLN A 532 8.78 -22.78 -17.52
N ALA A 533 8.71 -22.08 -18.65
CA ALA A 533 9.89 -21.52 -19.30
C ALA A 533 10.45 -20.31 -18.56
N LEU A 534 9.58 -19.43 -18.07
CA LEU A 534 9.97 -18.18 -17.40
C LEU A 534 10.31 -18.39 -15.92
N HIS A 535 9.60 -19.30 -15.24
CA HIS A 535 9.69 -19.50 -13.80
C HIS A 535 9.71 -20.99 -13.40
N PRO A 536 10.64 -21.80 -13.91
CA PRO A 536 10.72 -23.24 -13.58
C PRO A 536 10.88 -23.50 -12.08
N GLN A 537 11.54 -22.59 -11.36
CA GLN A 537 11.82 -22.69 -9.93
C GLN A 537 10.56 -22.71 -9.04
N LEU A 538 9.41 -22.21 -9.52
CA LEU A 538 8.16 -22.26 -8.74
C LEU A 538 7.69 -23.70 -8.50
N PHE A 539 8.11 -24.63 -9.35
CA PHE A 539 7.77 -26.04 -9.28
C PHE A 539 8.87 -26.90 -8.66
N ASP A 540 9.97 -26.29 -8.18
CA ASP A 540 11.10 -26.98 -7.55
C ASP A 540 11.02 -26.81 -6.02
N PRO A 541 10.74 -27.89 -5.25
CA PRO A 541 10.71 -27.84 -3.79
C PRO A 541 12.02 -27.33 -3.17
N ASN A 542 13.17 -27.55 -3.80
CA ASN A 542 14.46 -27.08 -3.28
C ASN A 542 14.57 -25.56 -3.30
N TRP A 543 14.00 -24.89 -4.30
CA TRP A 543 13.99 -23.43 -4.37
C TRP A 543 13.23 -22.83 -3.18
N TRP A 544 12.04 -23.36 -2.89
CA TRP A 544 11.23 -22.94 -1.73
C TRP A 544 11.95 -23.20 -0.41
N ARG A 545 12.56 -24.39 -0.24
CA ARG A 545 13.36 -24.74 0.96
C ARG A 545 14.57 -23.81 1.12
N ALA A 546 15.30 -23.52 0.04
CA ALA A 546 16.46 -22.62 0.07
C ALA A 546 16.07 -21.19 0.48
N LEU A 547 14.94 -20.69 -0.05
CA LEU A 547 14.42 -19.39 0.32
C LEU A 547 13.97 -19.35 1.79
N GLN A 548 13.30 -20.40 2.26
CA GLN A 548 12.89 -20.56 3.65
C GLN A 548 14.11 -20.57 4.60
N THR A 549 15.21 -21.24 4.22
CA THR A 549 16.46 -21.23 4.99
C THR A 549 17.03 -19.82 5.10
N ARG A 550 17.13 -19.06 4.00
CA ARG A 550 17.62 -17.68 4.01
C ARG A 550 16.78 -16.77 4.91
N ILE A 551 15.46 -16.94 4.88
CA ILE A 551 14.54 -16.19 5.75
C ILE A 551 14.79 -16.55 7.23
N ARG A 552 14.97 -17.84 7.56
CA ARG A 552 15.28 -18.29 8.94
C ARG A 552 16.63 -17.80 9.43
N GLU A 553 17.60 -17.65 8.54
CA GLU A 553 18.91 -17.02 8.81
C GLU A 553 18.80 -15.49 9.01
N GLY A 554 17.60 -14.92 8.86
CA GLY A 554 17.35 -13.50 9.04
C GLY A 554 17.70 -12.67 7.80
N HIS A 555 17.96 -13.28 6.65
CA HIS A 555 18.17 -12.55 5.41
C HIS A 555 16.85 -11.95 4.92
N ILE A 556 16.86 -10.64 4.67
CA ILE A 556 15.75 -9.94 4.02
C ILE A 556 16.13 -9.77 2.56
N GLU A 557 15.34 -10.29 1.62
CA GLU A 557 15.62 -10.15 0.20
C GLU A 557 15.41 -8.71 -0.30
N GLU A 558 16.13 -8.34 -1.36
CA GLU A 558 15.93 -7.06 -2.01
C GLU A 558 14.78 -7.15 -3.03
N VAL A 559 13.77 -6.29 -2.89
CA VAL A 559 12.69 -6.16 -3.89
C VAL A 559 12.68 -4.75 -4.45
N ILE A 560 13.08 -4.62 -5.72
CA ILE A 560 13.11 -3.36 -6.44
C ILE A 560 11.73 -2.92 -6.93
N ALA A 561 11.57 -1.60 -7.12
CA ALA A 561 10.32 -1.00 -7.55
C ALA A 561 10.22 -0.68 -9.05
N TRP A 562 11.29 -0.94 -9.80
CA TRP A 562 11.45 -0.69 -11.22
C TRP A 562 11.80 -1.99 -11.94
N ARG A 563 11.82 -1.97 -13.27
CA ARG A 563 12.17 -3.14 -14.08
C ARG A 563 13.67 -3.41 -13.98
N ALA A 564 14.08 -4.68 -13.99
CA ALA A 564 15.49 -5.06 -13.99
C ALA A 564 16.26 -4.46 -15.19
N SER A 565 15.59 -4.29 -16.33
CA SER A 565 16.14 -3.63 -17.52
C SER A 565 16.38 -2.13 -17.37
N GLN A 566 15.83 -1.48 -16.34
CA GLN A 566 16.07 -0.06 -16.07
C GLN A 566 17.27 0.19 -15.15
N ARG A 567 17.82 -0.86 -14.52
CA ARG A 567 19.01 -0.74 -13.67
C ARG A 567 20.19 -0.22 -14.50
N PHE A 568 20.94 0.73 -13.98
CA PHE A 568 22.12 1.24 -14.69
C PHE A 568 23.17 0.15 -14.95
N SER A 569 23.31 -0.79 -14.02
CA SER A 569 24.18 -1.96 -14.20
C SER A 569 23.76 -2.87 -15.37
N ALA A 570 22.47 -2.93 -15.70
CA ALA A 570 21.98 -3.68 -16.85
C ALA A 570 22.07 -2.88 -18.15
N ARG A 571 21.78 -1.56 -18.12
CA ARG A 571 21.75 -0.70 -19.31
C ARG A 571 23.13 -0.24 -19.77
N TYR A 572 24.03 0.05 -18.83
CA TYR A 572 25.23 0.86 -19.10
C TYR A 572 26.55 0.17 -18.73
N ALA A 573 26.55 -0.89 -17.90
CA ALA A 573 27.79 -1.54 -17.49
C ALA A 573 28.55 -2.21 -18.65
N SER A 574 27.87 -2.52 -19.76
CA SER A 574 28.47 -3.10 -20.97
C SER A 574 29.06 -2.07 -21.94
N VAL A 575 28.98 -0.77 -21.64
CA VAL A 575 29.59 0.30 -22.44
C VAL A 575 30.81 0.83 -21.70
N THR A 576 31.84 0.01 -21.58
CA THR A 576 33.21 0.53 -21.49
C THR A 576 33.52 1.19 -22.83
N ALA A 577 33.65 2.51 -22.80
CA ALA A 577 34.20 3.30 -23.91
C ALA A 577 35.68 2.95 -24.15
#